data_AF-A0A3M1L084-F1
#
_entry.id   AF-A0A3M1L084-F1
#
_cell.length_a   1.000
_cell.length_b   1.000
_cell.length_c   1.000
_cell.angle_alpha   90.00
_cell.angle_beta   90.00
_cell.angle_gamma   90.00
#
_symmetry.space_group_name_H-M   'P 1'
#
loop_
_entity.id
_entity.type
_entity.pdbx_description
1 polymer ?
#
loop_
_entity_poly.entity_id
_entity_poly.type
_entity_poly.pdbx_seq_one_letter_code
_entity_poly.pdbx_strand_id
1 'polypeptide(L)'
;MRIDSVSSPAMHLSAQEEYGLRCLARLARHEGSEPVRIQDIAEAEGLSPEYVAKLMRILRNGGIVTSTRGAAGGYHLRRPASQITLWEAIEVLGGPFFHDSFCDSHPGSLRDCVHTTNCAIRATWRTVSGLLRTALSAITVEDLKREEESTFMWLSDDARAPVAGAGWANVRGESEGES
;
A
#
# COMPACT_ATOMS: atom_id res chain seq x y z
N MET A 1 -8.60 20.62 -27.60
CA MET A 1 -7.38 20.37 -26.80
C MET A 1 -7.78 19.35 -25.75
N ARG A 2 -7.32 18.09 -25.90
CA ARG A 2 -7.66 17.00 -24.98
C ARG A 2 -6.99 17.32 -23.65
N ILE A 3 -7.79 17.46 -22.59
CA ILE A 3 -7.27 17.49 -21.23
C ILE A 3 -6.93 16.03 -20.93
N ASP A 4 -5.66 15.69 -21.13
CA ASP A 4 -5.16 14.39 -20.69
C ASP A 4 -5.40 14.29 -19.18
N SER A 5 -6.06 13.20 -18.80
CA SER A 5 -6.39 12.83 -17.43
C SER A 5 -5.12 12.87 -16.57
N VAL A 6 -4.93 13.97 -15.83
CA VAL A 6 -3.94 14.05 -14.75
C VAL A 6 -4.49 13.18 -13.62
N SER A 7 -4.20 11.88 -13.67
CA SER A 7 -4.35 11.02 -12.51
C SER A 7 -3.18 11.34 -11.58
N SER A 8 -3.33 12.40 -10.79
CA SER A 8 -2.49 12.63 -9.61
C SER A 8 -3.02 11.74 -8.50
N PRO A 9 -2.26 10.75 -7.99
CA PRO A 9 -2.54 10.24 -6.66
C PRO A 9 -1.99 11.24 -5.65
N ALA A 10 -2.84 12.17 -5.22
CA ALA A 10 -2.69 12.81 -3.93
C ALA A 10 -3.31 11.86 -2.88
N MET A 11 -2.49 11.44 -1.92
CA MET A 11 -2.84 10.72 -0.67
C MET A 11 -4.25 10.10 -0.63
N HIS A 12 -4.42 8.93 -1.25
CA HIS A 12 -5.59 8.09 -1.05
C HIS A 12 -5.15 6.63 -1.17
N LEU A 13 -5.38 5.83 -0.12
CA LEU A 13 -5.45 4.38 -0.29
C LEU A 13 -6.65 4.14 -1.21
N SER A 14 -6.40 3.78 -2.47
CA SER A 14 -7.45 3.52 -3.43
C SER A 14 -7.90 2.06 -3.33
N ALA A 15 -8.97 1.75 -4.04
CA ALA A 15 -9.44 0.38 -4.19
C ALA A 15 -8.33 -0.55 -4.76
N GLN A 16 -7.41 -0.02 -5.58
CA GLN A 16 -6.33 -0.82 -6.16
C GLN A 16 -5.34 -1.33 -5.11
N GLU A 17 -4.95 -0.48 -4.14
CA GLU A 17 -4.07 -0.89 -3.06
C GLU A 17 -4.77 -1.89 -2.14
N GLU A 18 -5.99 -1.59 -1.73
CA GLU A 18 -6.80 -2.46 -0.87
C GLU A 18 -6.98 -3.86 -1.48
N TYR A 19 -7.46 -3.94 -2.72
CA TYR A 19 -7.67 -5.22 -3.39
C TYR A 19 -6.36 -5.94 -3.72
N GLY A 20 -5.30 -5.20 -4.00
CA GLY A 20 -3.95 -5.77 -4.16
C GLY A 20 -3.44 -6.42 -2.88
N LEU A 21 -3.61 -5.76 -1.73
CA LEU A 21 -3.24 -6.29 -0.41
C LEU A 21 -4.05 -7.53 -0.05
N ARG A 22 -5.36 -7.56 -0.33
CA ARG A 22 -6.18 -8.76 -0.16
C ARG A 22 -5.67 -9.95 -0.96
N CYS A 23 -5.30 -9.72 -2.23
CA CYS A 23 -4.69 -10.76 -3.05
C CYS A 23 -3.37 -11.25 -2.46
N LEU A 24 -2.52 -10.35 -1.95
CA LEU A 24 -1.25 -10.72 -1.31
C LEU A 24 -1.47 -11.50 -0.01
N ALA A 25 -2.44 -11.11 0.82
CA ALA A 25 -2.82 -11.84 2.02
C ALA A 25 -3.27 -13.27 1.67
N ARG A 26 -4.00 -13.43 0.56
CA ARG A 26 -4.37 -14.75 0.05
C ARG A 26 -3.14 -15.58 -0.32
N LEU A 27 -2.21 -15.03 -1.10
CA LEU A 27 -0.97 -15.71 -1.45
C LEU A 27 -0.13 -16.08 -0.21
N ALA A 28 -0.11 -15.21 0.81
CA ALA A 28 0.60 -15.45 2.06
C ALA A 28 0.01 -16.61 2.88
N ARG A 29 -1.32 -16.80 2.83
CA ARG A 29 -2.00 -17.94 3.46
C ARG A 29 -1.71 -19.27 2.75
N HIS A 30 -1.36 -19.21 1.46
CA HIS A 30 -0.98 -20.37 0.64
C HIS A 30 0.54 -20.49 0.43
N GLU A 31 1.35 -19.75 1.21
CA GLU A 31 2.80 -19.81 1.12
C GLU A 31 3.30 -21.24 1.39
N GLY A 32 4.25 -21.72 0.57
CA GLY A 32 4.77 -23.08 0.64
C GLY A 32 3.86 -24.16 0.04
N SER A 33 2.72 -23.77 -0.55
CA SER A 33 1.80 -24.66 -1.29
C SER A 33 1.88 -24.45 -2.80
N GLU A 34 1.02 -25.13 -3.56
CA GLU A 34 0.88 -24.95 -5.01
C GLU A 34 0.49 -23.50 -5.39
N PRO A 35 0.85 -23.03 -6.60
CA PRO A 35 0.48 -21.70 -7.08
C PRO A 35 -1.04 -21.45 -7.06
N VAL A 36 -1.47 -20.27 -6.61
CA VAL A 36 -2.89 -19.92 -6.50
C VAL A 36 -3.41 -19.37 -7.82
N ARG A 37 -4.54 -19.87 -8.31
CA ARG A 37 -5.09 -19.43 -9.61
C ARG A 37 -5.80 -18.09 -9.48
N ILE A 38 -5.89 -17.36 -10.59
CA ILE A 38 -6.64 -16.10 -10.66
C ILE A 38 -8.11 -16.34 -10.28
N GLN A 39 -8.71 -17.44 -10.75
CA GLN A 39 -10.09 -17.80 -10.48
C GLN A 39 -10.32 -18.00 -8.98
N ASP A 40 -9.42 -18.73 -8.33
CA ASP A 40 -9.51 -19.01 -6.90
C ASP A 40 -9.39 -17.71 -6.08
N ILE A 41 -8.50 -16.79 -6.47
CA ILE A 41 -8.36 -15.48 -5.81
C ILE A 41 -9.59 -14.60 -6.07
N ALA A 42 -10.15 -14.63 -7.29
CA ALA A 42 -11.30 -13.82 -7.67
C ALA A 42 -12.55 -14.23 -6.88
N GLU A 43 -12.85 -15.52 -6.81
CA GLU A 43 -13.96 -16.08 -6.03
C GLU A 43 -13.80 -15.76 -4.53
N ALA A 44 -12.59 -16.02 -4.02
CA ALA A 44 -12.20 -15.77 -2.65
C ALA A 44 -12.42 -14.34 -2.14
N GLU A 45 -12.03 -13.37 -2.97
CA GLU A 45 -11.99 -11.95 -2.60
C GLU A 45 -13.20 -11.17 -3.13
N GLY A 46 -14.13 -11.84 -3.82
CA GLY A 46 -15.32 -11.23 -4.41
C GLY A 46 -15.00 -10.26 -5.54
N LEU A 47 -13.96 -10.54 -6.33
CA LEU A 47 -13.47 -9.68 -7.41
C LEU A 47 -13.68 -10.34 -8.78
N SER A 48 -13.67 -9.55 -9.85
CA SER A 48 -13.66 -10.14 -11.20
C SER A 48 -12.29 -10.77 -11.51
N PRO A 49 -12.25 -11.90 -12.24
CA PRO A 49 -10.99 -12.52 -12.68
C PRO A 49 -10.09 -11.57 -13.47
N GLU A 50 -10.67 -10.69 -14.29
CA GLU A 50 -9.94 -9.71 -15.10
C GLU A 50 -9.24 -8.67 -14.20
N TYR A 51 -9.91 -8.27 -13.12
CA TYR A 51 -9.36 -7.30 -12.20
C TYR A 51 -8.26 -7.89 -11.33
N VAL A 52 -8.44 -9.12 -10.83
CA VAL A 52 -7.36 -9.88 -10.18
C VAL A 52 -6.17 -10.07 -11.12
N ALA A 53 -6.41 -10.41 -12.39
CA ALA A 53 -5.34 -10.53 -13.39
C ALA A 53 -4.57 -9.21 -13.58
N LYS A 54 -5.27 -8.07 -13.57
CA LYS A 54 -4.64 -6.73 -13.60
C LYS A 54 -3.75 -6.52 -12.37
N LEU A 55 -4.26 -6.77 -11.16
CA LEU A 55 -3.51 -6.61 -9.92
C LEU A 55 -2.27 -7.51 -9.88
N MET A 56 -2.43 -8.80 -10.22
CA MET A 56 -1.33 -9.76 -10.28
C MET A 56 -0.27 -9.36 -11.30
N ARG A 57 -0.66 -8.76 -12.43
CA ARG A 57 0.29 -8.23 -13.42
C ARG A 57 1.09 -7.05 -12.86
N ILE A 58 0.46 -6.12 -12.16
CA ILE A 58 1.13 -4.98 -11.52
C ILE A 58 2.16 -5.50 -10.50
N LEU A 59 1.72 -6.36 -9.59
CA LEU A 59 2.56 -6.96 -8.55
C LEU A 59 3.71 -7.79 -9.13
N ARG A 60 3.48 -8.52 -10.23
CA ARG A 60 4.53 -9.29 -10.90
C ARG A 60 5.58 -8.38 -11.53
N ASN A 61 5.12 -7.32 -12.20
CA ASN A 61 6.02 -6.35 -12.82
C ASN A 61 6.85 -5.59 -11.77
N GLY A 62 6.28 -5.34 -10.59
CA GLY A 62 6.99 -4.79 -9.43
C GLY A 62 7.82 -5.83 -8.65
N GLY A 63 7.89 -7.08 -9.10
CA GLY A 63 8.74 -8.11 -8.50
C GLY A 63 8.24 -8.65 -7.15
N ILE A 64 6.96 -8.43 -6.80
CA ILE A 64 6.37 -8.95 -5.56
C ILE A 64 5.92 -10.40 -5.72
N VAL A 65 5.35 -10.74 -6.87
CA VAL A 65 4.84 -12.08 -7.18
C VAL A 65 5.47 -12.66 -8.44
N THR A 66 5.40 -13.98 -8.56
CA THR A 66 5.83 -14.74 -9.74
C THR A 66 4.68 -15.59 -10.25
N SER A 67 4.68 -15.88 -11.56
CA SER A 67 3.63 -16.64 -12.22
C SER A 67 4.16 -17.93 -12.83
N THR A 68 3.52 -19.05 -12.56
CA THR A 68 3.77 -20.33 -13.22
C THR A 68 2.78 -20.51 -14.37
N ARG A 69 3.25 -20.96 -15.54
CA ARG A 69 2.40 -21.22 -16.72
C ARG A 69 1.90 -22.67 -16.73
N GLY A 70 0.81 -22.92 -17.45
CA GLY A 70 0.24 -24.26 -17.67
C GLY A 70 -1.14 -24.47 -17.02
N ALA A 71 -1.71 -25.66 -17.18
CA ALA A 71 -3.04 -26.01 -16.66
C ALA A 71 -3.12 -26.00 -15.11
N ALA A 72 -1.98 -26.18 -14.44
CA ALA A 72 -1.82 -26.02 -12.99
C ALA A 72 -1.08 -24.72 -12.62
N GLY A 73 -1.01 -23.75 -13.55
CA GLY A 73 -0.34 -22.48 -13.32
C GLY A 73 -1.10 -21.58 -12.35
N GLY A 74 -0.43 -20.52 -11.88
CA GLY A 74 -0.96 -19.61 -10.88
C GLY A 74 0.10 -18.62 -10.41
N TYR A 75 -0.19 -17.90 -9.32
CA TYR A 75 0.71 -16.93 -8.70
C TYR A 75 1.18 -17.41 -7.33
N HIS A 76 2.40 -17.02 -6.98
CA HIS A 76 2.98 -17.16 -5.64
C HIS A 76 3.82 -15.93 -5.31
N LEU A 77 4.12 -15.74 -4.03
CA LEU A 77 5.03 -14.69 -3.59
C LEU A 77 6.44 -14.97 -4.11
N ARG A 78 7.15 -13.94 -4.57
CA ARG A 78 8.52 -14.09 -5.10
C ARG A 78 9.55 -14.36 -3.99
N ARG A 79 9.23 -13.95 -2.77
CA ARG A 79 10.05 -14.05 -1.55
C ARG A 79 9.12 -14.43 -0.39
N PRO A 80 9.66 -14.90 0.76
CA PRO A 80 8.86 -15.13 1.95
C PRO A 80 7.99 -13.92 2.30
N ALA A 81 6.74 -14.14 2.72
CA ALA A 81 5.79 -13.10 3.08
C ALA A 81 6.35 -12.16 4.18
N SER A 82 7.19 -12.70 5.05
CA SER A 82 7.92 -12.01 6.12
C SER A 82 9.00 -11.04 5.64
N GLN A 83 9.36 -11.09 4.35
CA GLN A 83 10.37 -10.22 3.74
C GLN A 83 9.76 -9.19 2.79
N ILE A 84 8.46 -9.24 2.55
CA ILE A 84 7.75 -8.31 1.67
C ILE A 84 7.01 -7.32 2.56
N THR A 85 7.45 -6.07 2.56
CA THR A 85 6.82 -5.02 3.38
C THR A 85 5.55 -4.49 2.72
N LEU A 86 4.63 -3.93 3.52
CA LEU A 86 3.47 -3.22 2.98
C LEU A 86 3.88 -1.97 2.21
N TRP A 87 4.97 -1.30 2.62
CA TRP A 87 5.51 -0.17 1.87
C TRP A 87 5.85 -0.57 0.43
N GLU A 88 6.60 -1.66 0.23
CA GLU A 88 6.92 -2.17 -1.11
C GLU A 88 5.66 -2.52 -1.92
N ALA A 89 4.70 -3.20 -1.30
CA ALA A 89 3.47 -3.61 -1.98
C ALA A 89 2.64 -2.40 -2.42
N ILE A 90 2.44 -1.42 -1.54
CA ILE A 90 1.66 -0.21 -1.82
C ILE A 90 2.37 0.66 -2.87
N GLU A 91 3.70 0.79 -2.80
CA GLU A 91 4.47 1.56 -3.80
C GLU A 91 4.38 0.92 -5.19
N VAL A 92 4.34 -0.41 -5.29
CA VAL A 92 4.13 -1.14 -6.56
C VAL A 92 2.69 -0.97 -7.08
N LEU A 93 1.70 -0.98 -6.18
CA LEU A 93 0.29 -0.90 -6.55
C LEU A 93 -0.13 0.52 -6.94
N GLY A 94 0.21 1.53 -6.13
CA GLY A 94 -0.25 2.91 -6.30
C GLY A 94 0.79 3.87 -6.86
N GLY A 95 2.04 3.45 -6.92
CA GLY A 95 3.16 4.35 -7.12
C GLY A 95 3.60 4.99 -5.80
N PRO A 96 4.63 5.83 -5.85
CA PRO A 96 5.19 6.44 -4.66
C PRO A 96 4.29 7.54 -4.12
N PHE A 97 4.25 7.60 -2.79
CA PHE A 97 3.38 8.50 -2.05
C PHE A 97 3.62 9.99 -2.33
N PHE A 98 4.89 10.37 -2.52
CA PHE A 98 5.28 11.72 -2.88
C PHE A 98 6.50 11.69 -3.80
N HIS A 99 6.43 12.46 -4.88
CA HIS A 99 7.55 12.75 -5.75
C HIS A 99 7.92 14.22 -5.64
N ASP A 100 9.21 14.53 -5.65
CA ASP A 100 9.65 15.94 -5.67
C ASP A 100 9.15 16.69 -6.91
N SER A 101 8.97 15.99 -8.03
CA SER A 101 8.37 16.53 -9.26
C SER A 101 6.90 16.87 -9.13
N PHE A 102 6.24 16.48 -8.03
CA PHE A 102 4.87 16.92 -7.75
C PHE A 102 4.79 18.44 -7.70
N CYS A 103 5.80 19.13 -7.14
CA CYS A 103 5.84 20.59 -7.12
C CYS A 103 5.90 21.20 -8.53
N ASP A 104 6.57 20.53 -9.48
CA ASP A 104 6.74 21.01 -10.86
C ASP A 104 5.43 20.99 -11.64
N SER A 105 4.53 20.06 -11.30
CA SER A 105 3.20 19.94 -11.90
C SER A 105 2.14 20.84 -11.25
N HIS A 106 2.47 21.53 -10.15
CA HIS A 106 1.54 22.38 -9.41
C HIS A 106 2.09 23.80 -9.16
N PRO A 107 2.56 24.53 -10.18
CA PRO A 107 3.08 25.89 -10.04
C PRO A 107 1.97 26.95 -9.88
N GLY A 108 0.69 26.56 -9.96
CA GLY A 108 -0.45 27.46 -9.98
C GLY A 108 -0.66 28.07 -11.37
N SER A 109 -0.94 29.37 -11.44
CA SER A 109 -1.09 30.10 -12.71
C SER A 109 0.23 30.51 -13.35
N LEU A 110 1.36 30.20 -12.72
CA LEU A 110 2.70 30.52 -13.21
C LEU A 110 3.33 29.31 -13.91
N ARG A 111 4.46 29.56 -14.60
CA ARG A 111 5.25 28.50 -15.24
C ARG A 111 5.98 27.63 -14.20
N ASP A 112 6.53 28.26 -13.17
CA ASP A 112 7.33 27.61 -12.14
C ASP A 112 6.75 27.91 -10.75
N CYS A 113 6.91 26.96 -9.82
CA CYS A 113 6.47 27.15 -8.44
C CYS A 113 7.19 28.34 -7.79
N VAL A 114 6.48 29.22 -7.09
CA VAL A 114 7.09 30.37 -6.39
C VAL A 114 8.01 29.98 -5.24
N HIS A 115 7.96 28.73 -4.79
CA HIS A 115 8.77 28.18 -3.69
C HIS A 115 9.93 27.31 -4.20
N THR A 116 10.77 27.84 -5.10
CA THR A 116 11.89 27.08 -5.69
C THR A 116 13.02 26.81 -4.69
N THR A 117 13.49 27.84 -3.98
CA THR A 117 14.71 27.81 -3.14
C THR A 117 14.48 27.38 -1.70
N ASN A 118 13.41 27.87 -1.06
CA ASN A 118 13.06 27.51 0.32
C ASN A 118 11.55 27.22 0.41
N CYS A 119 11.21 25.94 0.54
CA CYS A 119 9.82 25.48 0.54
C CYS A 119 9.57 24.60 1.77
N ALA A 120 9.01 25.22 2.81
CA ALA A 120 8.60 24.49 4.01
C ALA A 120 7.57 23.39 3.67
N ILE A 121 6.69 23.62 2.70
CA ILE A 121 5.67 22.65 2.27
C ILE A 121 6.32 21.39 1.69
N ARG A 122 7.33 21.53 0.82
CA ARG A 122 8.09 20.40 0.26
C ARG A 122 8.80 19.61 1.35
N ALA A 123 9.39 20.31 2.33
CA ALA A 123 10.01 19.66 3.48
C ALA A 123 8.97 18.87 4.30
N THR A 124 7.80 19.45 4.58
CA THR A 124 6.68 18.78 5.27
C THR A 124 6.25 17.50 4.54
N TRP A 125 6.03 17.55 3.22
CA TRP A 125 5.62 16.37 2.45
C TRP A 125 6.65 15.25 2.45
N ARG A 126 7.94 15.60 2.35
CA ARG A 126 9.03 14.62 2.50
C ARG A 126 9.03 13.97 3.87
N THR A 127 8.82 14.76 4.93
CA THR A 127 8.72 14.23 6.30
C THR A 127 7.54 13.28 6.45
N VAL A 128 6.34 13.66 5.98
CA VAL A 128 5.14 12.80 6.04
C VAL A 128 5.36 11.50 5.26
N SER A 129 5.92 11.58 4.05
CA SER A 129 6.24 10.39 3.26
C SER A 129 7.26 9.49 3.97
N GLY A 130 8.26 10.07 4.65
CA GLY A 130 9.23 9.34 5.46
C GLY A 130 8.59 8.63 6.65
N LEU A 131 7.66 9.28 7.36
CA LEU A 131 6.92 8.67 8.47
C LEU A 131 6.07 7.49 8.00
N LEU A 132 5.34 7.66 6.90
CA LEU A 132 4.54 6.58 6.29
C LEU A 132 5.41 5.42 5.81
N ARG A 133 6.54 5.71 5.15
CA ARG A 133 7.51 4.70 4.76
C ARG A 133 7.98 3.90 5.95
N THR A 134 8.34 4.58 7.03
CA THR A 134 8.82 3.91 8.25
C THR A 134 7.74 3.02 8.84
N ALA A 135 6.51 3.52 8.98
CA ALA A 135 5.38 2.75 9.50
C ALA A 135 5.05 1.52 8.64
N LEU A 136 4.88 1.70 7.33
CA LEU A 136 4.49 0.62 6.42
C LEU A 136 5.64 -0.36 6.11
N SER A 137 6.90 0.03 6.34
CA SER A 137 8.05 -0.88 6.23
C SER A 137 8.19 -1.81 7.43
N ALA A 138 7.59 -1.46 8.58
CA ALA A 138 7.59 -2.29 9.78
C ALA A 138 6.55 -3.44 9.71
N ILE A 139 5.63 -3.37 8.76
CA ILE A 139 4.57 -4.35 8.56
C ILE A 139 4.86 -5.12 7.27
N THR A 140 4.69 -6.43 7.32
CA THR A 140 4.95 -7.35 6.22
C THR A 140 3.67 -8.01 5.72
N VAL A 141 3.74 -8.61 4.53
CA VAL A 141 2.64 -9.39 3.96
C VAL A 141 2.28 -10.60 4.83
N GLU A 142 3.23 -11.14 5.61
CA GLU A 142 2.94 -12.19 6.58
C GLU A 142 1.97 -11.72 7.67
N ASP A 143 2.11 -10.47 8.10
CA ASP A 143 1.31 -9.89 9.17
C ASP A 143 -0.18 -9.77 8.78
N LEU A 144 -0.48 -9.73 7.48
CA LEU A 144 -1.85 -9.74 6.94
C LEU A 144 -2.60 -11.06 7.15
N LYS A 145 -1.91 -12.10 7.65
CA LYS A 145 -2.54 -13.38 8.00
C LYS A 145 -3.26 -13.32 9.35
N ARG A 146 -2.98 -12.31 10.19
CA ARG A 146 -3.55 -12.17 11.53
C ARG A 146 -5.02 -11.74 11.47
N GLU A 147 -5.76 -12.04 12.53
CA GLU A 147 -7.08 -11.48 12.76
C GLU A 147 -6.98 -9.98 13.11
N GLU A 148 -8.05 -9.24 12.90
CA GLU A 148 -8.08 -7.78 13.08
C GLU A 148 -7.70 -7.38 14.51
N GLU A 149 -8.27 -8.04 15.51
CA GLU A 149 -8.01 -7.75 16.92
C GLU A 149 -6.53 -8.00 17.30
N SER A 150 -5.97 -9.11 16.83
CA SER A 150 -4.55 -9.44 17.01
C SER A 150 -3.63 -8.45 16.29
N THR A 151 -4.05 -7.97 15.12
CA THR A 151 -3.30 -6.96 14.34
C THR A 151 -3.32 -5.61 15.04
N PHE A 152 -4.47 -5.20 15.58
CA PHE A 152 -4.62 -3.95 16.32
C PHE A 152 -3.79 -3.96 17.60
N MET A 153 -3.84 -5.04 18.38
CA MET A 153 -2.98 -5.21 19.56
C MET A 153 -1.48 -5.18 19.20
N TRP A 154 -1.11 -5.83 18.08
CA TRP A 154 0.26 -5.84 17.60
C TRP A 154 0.74 -4.46 17.13
N LEU A 155 -0.12 -3.68 16.47
CA LEU A 155 0.18 -2.31 16.02
C LEU A 155 0.20 -1.27 17.15
N SER A 156 -0.51 -1.53 18.25
CA SER A 156 -0.60 -0.63 19.41
C SER A 156 0.51 -0.85 20.45
N ASP A 157 1.37 -1.86 20.25
CA ASP A 157 2.57 -2.03 21.06
C ASP A 157 3.63 -0.98 20.68
N ASP A 158 3.88 -0.04 21.61
CA ASP A 158 4.79 1.11 21.50
C ASP A 158 6.21 0.72 21.04
N ALA A 159 6.63 -0.52 21.30
CA ALA A 159 7.93 -1.04 20.90
C ALA A 159 8.09 -1.19 19.37
N ARG A 160 7.00 -1.16 18.60
CA ARG A 160 6.99 -1.46 17.15
C ARG A 160 6.24 -0.46 16.29
N ALA A 161 5.47 0.47 16.85
CA ALA A 161 4.95 1.61 16.12
C ALA A 161 6.06 2.67 15.96
N PRO A 162 6.74 2.79 14.81
CA PRO A 162 7.82 3.78 14.66
C PRO A 162 7.33 5.24 14.77
N VAL A 163 6.02 5.44 14.74
CA VAL A 163 5.31 6.72 14.91
C VAL A 163 4.82 6.96 16.34
N ALA A 164 4.91 5.99 17.26
CA ALA A 164 4.45 6.16 18.65
C ALA A 164 5.22 7.25 19.42
N GLY A 165 6.47 7.54 19.04
CA GLY A 165 7.23 8.68 19.56
C GLY A 165 6.67 10.07 19.18
N ALA A 166 5.65 10.15 18.31
CA ALA A 166 5.09 11.40 17.79
C ALA A 166 3.79 11.87 18.50
N GLY A 167 3.42 11.28 19.65
CA GLY A 167 2.37 11.83 20.52
C GLY A 167 0.94 11.68 19.98
N TRP A 168 0.60 10.51 19.43
CA TRP A 168 -0.74 10.23 18.85
C TRP A 168 -1.64 9.39 19.77
N ALA A 169 -1.35 9.32 21.07
CA ALA A 169 -2.06 8.47 22.04
C ALA A 169 -3.58 8.77 22.24
N ASN A 170 -4.19 9.64 21.44
CA ASN A 170 -5.57 10.10 21.61
C ASN A 170 -6.47 9.90 20.37
N VAL A 171 -6.32 8.77 19.66
CA VAL A 171 -7.33 8.30 18.69
C VAL A 171 -8.14 7.15 19.30
N ARG A 172 -8.70 7.38 20.49
CA ARG A 172 -9.97 6.78 20.87
C ARG A 172 -10.95 7.93 21.07
N GLY A 173 -11.91 8.02 20.15
CA GLY A 173 -13.15 8.72 20.46
C GLY A 173 -13.87 7.93 21.54
N GLU A 174 -13.67 8.32 22.79
CA GLU A 174 -14.64 8.08 23.84
C GLU A 174 -15.91 8.83 23.43
N SER A 175 -16.81 8.15 22.74
CA SER A 175 -18.22 8.50 22.77
C SER A 175 -18.81 7.91 24.06
N GLU A 176 -18.41 8.44 25.20
CA GLU A 176 -19.12 8.23 26.46
C GLU A 176 -19.84 9.52 26.84
N GLY A 177 -21.17 9.45 26.67
CA GLY A 177 -22.19 10.10 27.48
C GLY A 177 -21.99 11.57 27.88
N GLU A 178 -22.70 12.47 27.21
CA GLU A 178 -23.25 13.64 27.88
C GLU A 178 -24.77 13.54 27.90
N SER A 179 -25.29 13.63 29.12
CA SER A 179 -26.70 13.59 29.52
C SER A 179 -27.39 14.93 29.30
#